data_AF-A0A2M9KF18-F1
#
_entry.id   AF-A0A2M9KF18-F1
#
_cell.length_a   1.000
_cell.length_b   1.000
_cell.length_c   1.000
_cell.angle_alpha   90.00
_cell.angle_beta   90.00
_cell.angle_gamma   90.00
#
_symmetry.space_group_name_H-M   'P 1'
#
loop_
_entity.id
_entity.type
_entity.pdbx_description
1 polymer ?
#
loop_
_entity_poly.entity_id
_entity_poly.type
_entity_poly.pdbx_seq_one_letter_code
_entity_poly.pdbx_strand_id
1 'polypeptide(L)'
;MHLNQLDGGGGSGSGSGGEETPDLKTSAGDKKAAAEAIRQILCPDTAKAGDHADAATTAARTAFGGWQTASALKTVDETWSGQVKLLLGRLAGEASALSGAGLLFQQQDLAVRDAYQQLLGGQGRS
;
A
#
# COMPACT_ATOMS: atom_id res chain seq x y z
N MET A 1 -22.25 -17.08 62.20
CA MET A 1 -21.32 -18.21 62.44
C MET A 1 -20.93 -18.77 61.09
N HIS A 2 -19.70 -19.02 60.68
CA HIS A 2 -18.33 -18.62 61.02
C HIS A 2 -17.55 -18.98 59.75
N LEU A 3 -16.64 -18.10 59.29
CA LEU A 3 -15.86 -18.28 58.06
C LEU A 3 -14.85 -19.42 58.22
N ASN A 4 -14.48 -20.08 57.11
CA ASN A 4 -13.21 -20.79 57.03
C ASN A 4 -12.45 -20.29 55.79
N GLN A 5 -11.52 -19.38 56.04
CA GLN A 5 -10.37 -19.09 55.20
C GLN A 5 -9.12 -19.49 55.99
N LEU A 6 -8.29 -20.32 55.37
CA LEU A 6 -6.83 -20.45 55.51
C LEU A 6 -6.40 -20.92 54.11
N ASP A 7 -5.83 -20.11 53.21
CA ASP A 7 -4.55 -19.37 53.23
C ASP A 7 -3.37 -20.26 53.73
N GLY A 8 -2.23 -20.38 53.06
CA GLY A 8 -1.69 -19.60 51.96
C GLY A 8 -0.47 -20.25 51.31
N GLY A 9 -0.20 -19.79 50.09
CA GLY A 9 0.97 -20.11 49.29
C GLY A 9 0.99 -19.15 48.10
N GLY A 10 1.35 -17.90 48.37
CA GLY A 10 1.23 -16.77 47.46
C GLY A 10 2.04 -16.90 46.16
N GLY A 11 1.41 -16.48 45.08
CA GLY A 11 2.01 -16.18 43.79
C GLY A 11 1.18 -15.09 43.13
N SER A 12 1.43 -13.85 43.54
CA SER A 12 0.82 -12.63 42.99
C SER A 12 1.11 -12.53 41.49
N GLY A 13 0.05 -12.42 40.69
CA GLY A 13 0.11 -12.34 39.24
C GLY A 13 -1.18 -11.77 38.67
N SER A 14 -1.45 -10.51 39.03
CA SER A 14 -2.40 -9.63 38.35
C SER A 14 -2.12 -9.57 36.85
N GLY A 15 -3.13 -9.74 35.99
CA GLY A 15 -2.97 -9.39 34.57
C GLY A 15 -3.96 -10.01 33.59
N SER A 16 -5.07 -9.29 33.39
CA SER A 16 -5.82 -9.10 32.14
C SER A 16 -6.30 -10.30 31.31
N GLY A 17 -7.62 -10.32 31.09
CA GLY A 17 -8.21 -11.03 29.96
C GLY A 17 -7.46 -10.66 28.68
N GLY A 18 -6.96 -11.67 27.98
CA GLY A 18 -6.28 -11.48 26.71
C GLY A 18 -7.26 -10.90 25.70
N GLU A 19 -7.15 -9.59 25.49
CA GLU A 19 -7.65 -8.92 24.30
C GLU A 19 -6.97 -9.62 23.12
N GLU A 20 -7.68 -10.55 22.47
CA GLU A 20 -7.37 -10.92 21.11
C GLU A 20 -7.57 -9.65 20.28
N THR A 21 -6.52 -8.85 20.15
CA THR A 21 -6.52 -7.71 19.23
C THR A 21 -6.96 -8.25 17.88
N PRO A 22 -8.07 -7.77 17.31
CA PRO A 22 -8.57 -8.26 16.04
C PRO A 22 -7.47 -8.14 14.98
N ASP A 23 -6.96 -9.27 14.50
CA ASP A 23 -6.00 -9.33 13.41
C ASP A 23 -6.74 -9.07 12.09
N LEU A 24 -6.97 -7.78 11.80
CA LEU A 24 -7.48 -7.36 10.51
C LEU A 24 -6.42 -7.75 9.46
N LYS A 25 -6.73 -8.75 8.62
CA LYS A 25 -5.88 -9.23 7.52
C LYS A 25 -5.62 -8.18 6.42
N THR A 26 -6.01 -6.93 6.66
CA THR A 26 -5.90 -5.78 5.77
C THR A 26 -5.48 -4.57 6.62
N SER A 27 -4.25 -4.08 6.41
CA SER A 27 -3.75 -2.85 7.03
C SER A 27 -3.98 -1.66 6.10
N ALA A 28 -4.66 -0.61 6.57
CA ALA A 28 -4.81 0.64 5.82
C ALA A 28 -3.48 1.44 5.78
N GLY A 29 -2.69 1.36 6.86
CA GLY A 29 -1.37 1.97 6.95
C GLY A 29 -0.41 1.42 5.90
N ASP A 30 -0.36 0.10 5.74
CA ASP A 30 0.55 -0.54 4.78
C ASP A 30 0.16 -0.23 3.33
N LYS A 31 -1.15 -0.17 3.02
CA LYS A 31 -1.61 0.25 1.70
C LYS A 31 -1.25 1.69 1.39
N LYS A 32 -1.35 2.59 2.37
CA LYS A 32 -0.92 3.98 2.22
C LYS A 32 0.59 4.08 2.00
N ALA A 33 1.38 3.37 2.80
CA ALA A 33 2.83 3.32 2.66
C ALA A 33 3.26 2.76 1.30
N ALA A 34 2.62 1.69 0.82
CA ALA A 34 2.86 1.12 -0.50
C ALA A 34 2.51 2.10 -1.63
N ALA A 35 1.37 2.79 -1.54
CA ALA A 35 1.01 3.82 -2.51
C ALA A 35 1.99 5.00 -2.53
N GLU A 36 2.56 5.34 -1.38
CA GLU A 36 3.57 6.39 -1.25
C GLU A 36 4.92 5.95 -1.83
N ALA A 37 5.35 4.71 -1.57
CA ALA A 37 6.54 4.11 -2.18
C ALA A 37 6.44 4.06 -3.71
N ILE A 38 5.28 3.70 -4.26
CA ILE A 38 5.04 3.73 -5.71
C ILE A 38 5.25 5.15 -6.25
N ARG A 39 4.67 6.16 -5.60
CA ARG A 39 4.74 7.56 -6.06
C ARG A 39 6.12 8.18 -5.92
N GLN A 40 6.81 7.93 -4.81
CA GLN A 40 8.05 8.62 -4.47
C GLN A 40 9.31 7.91 -4.98
N ILE A 41 9.25 6.60 -5.22
CA ILE A 41 10.41 5.80 -5.58
C ILE A 41 10.20 5.19 -6.96
N LEU A 42 9.17 4.35 -7.10
CA LEU A 42 9.02 3.54 -8.31
C LEU A 42 8.71 4.37 -9.55
N CYS A 43 7.81 5.36 -9.47
CA CYS A 43 7.52 6.23 -10.60
C CYS A 43 8.76 7.03 -11.05
N PRO A 44 9.47 7.75 -10.16
CA PRO A 44 10.70 8.46 -10.54
C PRO A 44 11.80 7.54 -11.10
N ASP A 45 12.05 6.41 -10.46
CA ASP A 45 13.10 5.49 -10.90
C ASP A 45 12.75 4.83 -12.23
N THR A 46 11.48 4.50 -12.46
CA THR A 46 10.99 3.96 -13.74
C THR A 46 11.14 4.99 -14.86
N ALA A 47 10.79 6.26 -14.60
CA ALA A 47 10.96 7.33 -15.58
C ALA A 47 12.45 7.51 -15.93
N LYS A 48 13.32 7.60 -14.92
CA LYS A 48 14.77 7.75 -15.10
C LYS A 48 15.40 6.58 -15.86
N ALA A 49 14.99 5.35 -15.55
CA ALA A 49 15.44 4.17 -16.27
C ALA A 49 14.97 4.18 -17.73
N GLY A 50 13.74 4.67 -17.97
CA GLY A 50 13.20 4.91 -19.30
C GLY A 50 14.04 5.87 -20.12
N ASP A 51 14.35 7.05 -19.57
CA ASP A 51 15.10 8.12 -20.23
C ASP A 51 16.54 7.71 -20.60
N HIS A 52 17.17 6.82 -19.81
CA HIS A 52 18.53 6.36 -20.09
C HIS A 52 18.64 5.62 -21.42
N ALA A 53 17.64 4.78 -21.75
CA ALA A 53 17.62 4.03 -23.00
C ALA A 53 17.40 4.94 -24.22
N ASP A 54 16.63 6.03 -24.08
CA ASP A 54 16.39 7.01 -25.15
C ASP A 54 17.70 7.72 -25.57
N ALA A 55 18.55 8.07 -24.59
CA ALA A 55 19.82 8.74 -24.85
C ALA A 55 20.81 7.86 -25.64
N ALA A 56 20.97 6.60 -25.22
CA ALA A 56 21.86 5.65 -25.90
C ALA A 56 21.34 5.31 -27.32
N THR A 57 20.03 5.10 -27.47
CA THR A 57 19.39 4.79 -28.75
C THR A 57 19.47 5.96 -29.72
N THR A 58 19.34 7.19 -29.22
CA THR A 58 19.50 8.40 -30.03
C THR A 58 20.92 8.54 -30.58
N ALA A 59 21.95 8.34 -29.75
CA ALA A 59 23.33 8.38 -30.21
C ALA A 59 23.62 7.34 -31.30
N ALA A 60 23.15 6.10 -31.10
CA ALA A 60 23.29 5.04 -32.11
C ALA A 60 22.55 5.38 -33.41
N ARG A 61 21.32 5.89 -33.32
CA ARG A 61 20.50 6.29 -34.47
C ARG A 61 21.17 7.39 -35.32
N THR A 62 21.84 8.35 -34.68
CA THR A 62 22.65 9.37 -35.38
C THR A 62 23.85 8.74 -36.07
N ALA A 63 24.56 7.82 -35.41
CA ALA A 63 25.73 7.15 -36.00
C ALA A 63 25.36 6.30 -37.23
N PHE A 64 24.17 5.71 -37.26
CA PHE A 64 23.65 4.93 -38.40
C PHE A 64 22.85 5.77 -39.41
N GLY A 65 22.97 7.10 -39.39
CA GLY A 65 22.22 7.99 -40.28
C GLY A 65 22.34 7.61 -41.76
N GLY A 66 21.19 7.45 -42.44
CA GLY A 66 21.12 7.03 -43.84
C GLY A 66 21.04 5.51 -44.05
N TRP A 67 21.17 4.70 -43.00
CA TRP A 67 21.05 3.25 -43.05
C TRP A 67 19.68 2.79 -42.55
N GLN A 68 19.20 1.65 -43.02
CA GLN A 68 17.95 1.03 -42.52
C GLN A 68 18.00 0.78 -41.00
N THR A 69 19.18 0.56 -40.42
CA THR A 69 19.38 0.39 -38.98
C THR A 69 18.91 1.62 -38.18
N ALA A 70 19.10 2.85 -38.69
CA ALA A 70 18.62 4.05 -38.00
C ALA A 70 17.08 4.09 -37.94
N SER A 71 16.41 3.66 -39.01
CA SER A 71 14.94 3.53 -39.02
C SER A 71 14.47 2.46 -38.05
N ALA A 72 15.14 1.30 -38.00
CA ALA A 72 14.81 0.24 -37.04
C ALA A 72 15.01 0.70 -35.59
N LEU A 73 16.11 1.40 -35.29
CA LEU A 73 16.37 1.99 -33.98
C LEU A 73 15.31 3.01 -33.58
N LYS A 74 14.81 3.82 -34.53
CA LYS A 74 13.70 4.73 -34.27
C LYS A 74 12.43 4.00 -33.84
N THR A 75 12.08 2.89 -34.50
CA THR A 75 10.91 2.09 -34.10
C THR A 75 11.08 1.48 -32.71
N VAL A 76 12.29 1.02 -32.37
CA VAL A 76 12.61 0.51 -31.03
C VAL A 76 12.44 1.61 -29.98
N ASP A 77 12.99 2.80 -30.22
CA ASP A 77 12.89 4.01 -29.38
C ASP A 77 11.41 4.38 -29.09
N GLU A 78 10.59 4.45 -30.15
CA GLU A 78 9.16 4.77 -30.03
C GLU A 78 8.40 3.70 -29.24
N THR A 79 8.70 2.42 -29.47
CA THR A 79 8.08 1.29 -28.76
C THR A 79 8.44 1.31 -27.29
N TRP A 80 9.72 1.49 -26.97
CA TRP A 80 10.23 1.58 -25.61
C TRP A 80 9.59 2.74 -24.85
N SER A 81 9.59 3.95 -25.43
CA SER A 81 8.93 5.12 -24.83
C SER A 81 7.44 4.86 -24.56
N GLY A 82 6.75 4.16 -25.48
CA GLY A 82 5.37 3.73 -25.27
C GLY A 82 5.20 2.76 -24.08
N GLN A 83 6.10 1.78 -23.95
CA GLN A 83 6.08 0.82 -22.84
C GLN A 83 6.35 1.48 -21.48
N VAL A 84 7.33 2.40 -21.42
CA VAL A 84 7.63 3.17 -20.20
C VAL A 84 6.41 3.99 -19.78
N LYS A 85 5.74 4.67 -20.72
CA LYS A 85 4.51 5.44 -20.44
C LYS A 85 3.38 4.56 -19.92
N LEU A 86 3.18 3.39 -20.53
CA LEU A 86 2.17 2.43 -20.07
C LEU A 86 2.46 1.96 -18.63
N LEU A 87 3.71 1.65 -18.33
CA LEU A 87 4.13 1.21 -17.00
C LEU A 87 3.92 2.31 -15.96
N LEU A 88 4.32 3.55 -16.25
CA LEU A 88 4.08 4.70 -15.37
C LEU A 88 2.58 4.92 -15.13
N GLY A 89 1.75 4.80 -16.17
CA GLY A 89 0.29 4.87 -16.05
C GLY A 89 -0.27 3.78 -15.13
N ARG A 90 0.23 2.55 -15.27
CA ARG A 90 -0.16 1.43 -14.40
C ARG A 90 0.24 1.68 -12.94
N LEU A 91 1.48 2.11 -12.68
CA LEU A 91 1.95 2.43 -11.33
C LEU A 91 1.10 3.53 -10.67
N ALA A 92 0.78 4.60 -11.41
CA ALA A 92 -0.10 5.66 -10.92
C ALA A 92 -1.51 5.14 -10.57
N GLY A 93 -2.05 4.25 -11.41
CA GLY A 93 -3.32 3.57 -11.15
C GLY A 93 -3.28 2.70 -9.89
N GLU A 94 -2.23 1.89 -9.71
CA GLU A 94 -2.05 1.05 -8.53
C GLU A 94 -1.90 1.87 -7.23
N ALA A 95 -1.14 2.97 -7.25
CA ALA A 95 -1.03 3.88 -6.10
C ALA A 95 -2.39 4.50 -5.72
N SER A 96 -3.21 4.85 -6.72
CA SER A 96 -4.54 5.40 -6.50
C SER A 96 -5.49 4.35 -5.92
N ALA A 97 -5.47 3.13 -6.46
CA ALA A 97 -6.27 2.01 -5.96
C ALA A 97 -5.92 1.64 -4.51
N LEU A 98 -4.62 1.57 -4.19
CA LEU A 98 -4.14 1.29 -2.83
C LEU A 98 -4.57 2.37 -1.84
N SER A 99 -4.47 3.64 -2.23
CA SER A 99 -4.90 4.78 -1.38
C SER A 99 -6.43 4.74 -1.16
N GLY A 100 -7.20 4.47 -2.21
CA GLY A 100 -8.67 4.38 -2.13
C GLY A 100 -9.13 3.20 -1.27
N ALA A 101 -8.50 2.03 -1.41
CA ALA A 101 -8.78 0.88 -0.55
C ALA A 101 -8.46 1.17 0.91
N GLY A 102 -7.34 1.85 1.20
CA GLY A 102 -6.99 2.27 2.56
C GLY A 102 -8.07 3.15 3.21
N LEU A 103 -8.58 4.14 2.47
CA LEU A 103 -9.64 5.03 2.96
C LEU A 103 -10.96 4.27 3.21
N LEU A 104 -11.35 3.36 2.31
CA LEU A 104 -12.58 2.57 2.44
C LEU A 104 -12.56 1.72 3.72
N PHE A 105 -11.45 1.03 4.00
CA PHE A 105 -11.32 0.23 5.22
C PHE A 105 -11.40 1.09 6.48
N GLN A 106 -10.74 2.26 6.51
CA GLN A 106 -10.84 3.17 7.65
C GLN A 106 -12.27 3.68 7.90
N GLN A 107 -13.02 3.96 6.84
CA GLN A 107 -14.42 4.39 6.98
C GLN A 107 -15.32 3.25 7.49
N GLN A 108 -15.10 2.03 7.02
CA GLN A 108 -15.82 0.85 7.51
C GLN A 108 -15.54 0.61 9.00
N ASP A 109 -14.27 0.69 9.42
CA ASP A 109 -13.89 0.51 10.83
C ASP A 109 -14.59 1.52 11.75
N LEU A 110 -14.66 2.79 11.34
CA LEU A 110 -15.35 3.84 12.10
C LEU A 110 -16.86 3.59 12.16
N ALA A 111 -17.49 3.22 11.04
CA ALA A 111 -18.92 2.94 11.00
C ALA A 111 -19.31 1.75 11.89
N VAL A 112 -18.48 0.69 11.89
CA VAL A 112 -18.67 -0.48 12.76
C VAL A 112 -18.53 -0.08 14.23
N ARG A 113 -17.48 0.68 14.59
CA ARG A 113 -17.29 1.18 15.95
C ARG A 113 -18.49 2.00 16.44
N ASP A 114 -18.97 2.94 15.63
CA ASP A 114 -20.07 3.82 15.99
C ASP A 114 -21.38 3.04 16.17
N ALA A 115 -21.62 2.02 15.34
CA ALA A 115 -22.76 1.11 15.50
C ALA A 115 -22.71 0.32 16.82
N TYR A 116 -21.53 -0.18 17.21
CA TYR A 116 -21.35 -0.85 18.51
C TYR A 116 -21.59 0.09 19.69
N GLN A 117 -21.09 1.33 19.62
CA GLN A 117 -21.32 2.32 20.67
C GLN A 117 -22.81 2.65 20.86
N GLN A 118 -23.57 2.75 19.76
CA GLN A 118 -25.02 2.98 19.83
C GLN A 118 -25.76 1.81 20.48
N LEU A 119 -25.38 0.57 20.16
CA LEU A 119 -26.01 -0.63 20.71
C LEU A 119 -25.72 -0.77 22.21
N LEU A 120 -24.47 -0.52 22.64
CA LEU A 120 -24.08 -0.52 24.06
C LEU A 120 -24.73 0.63 24.84
N GLY A 121 -24.85 1.82 24.24
CA GLY A 121 -25.55 2.96 24.86
C GLY A 121 -27.06 2.76 24.98
N GLY A 122 -27.65 1.96 24.10
CA GLY A 122 -29.07 1.56 24.16
C GLY A 122 -29.37 0.51 25.24
N GLN A 123 -28.40 -0.34 25.60
CA GLN A 123 -28.58 -1.40 26.61
C GLN A 123 -28.46 -0.92 28.07
N GLY A 124 -28.04 0.32 28.32
CA GLY A 124 -28.05 0.93 29.65
C GLY A 124 -29.38 1.55 30.09
N ARG A 125 -30.45 1.39 29.29
CA ARG A 125 -31.79 1.96 29.54
C ARG A 125 -32.86 0.86 29.52
N SER A 126 -32.89 0.04 30.56
CA SER A 126 -34.01 -0.87 30.86
C SER A 126 -34.11 -1.10 32.35
#